data_AF-A0A519FTG4-F1
#
_entry.id   AF-A0A519FTG4-F1
#
_cell.length_a   1.000
_cell.length_b   1.000
_cell.length_c   1.000
_cell.angle_alpha   90.00
_cell.angle_beta   90.00
_cell.angle_gamma   90.00
#
_symmetry.space_group_name_H-M   'P 1'
#
loop_
_entity.id
_entity.type
_entity.pdbx_description
1 polymer ?
#
loop_
_entity_poly.entity_id
_entity_poly.type
_entity_poly.pdbx_seq_one_letter_code
_entity_poly.pdbx_strand_id
1 'polypeptide(L)'
;MTTTSAPNQATPPSPLRRAVGITLAVIAALVVAFFTFASLFADWLWYEQLGFDGVLVTQWTARVAMFLVGFAAMAVPVFIAIQLAYRLRPVYARLSSQLDHYQEVVEPLRRLAMWGIPVFFGFFSGFAASAQWETVWLWFNRVPTGDADPQFGLDTSFYLFELPLYSSVLGFASAVLLVCILVTALVAYLYGAVRVGQRELRISKSARIQLAVLAGLYLAVQAVSLWLDRYKTLLSEGERITGAGYTDVNAIIPGLTILSIVAVLVAVLFFVTAIIGRWRFPLIATGLLIVSSL
;
A
#
# COMPACT_ATOMS: atom_id res chain seq x y z
N MET A 1 -25.13 43.58 -29.74
CA MET A 1 -24.34 42.62 -30.54
C MET A 1 -23.22 42.09 -29.67
N THR A 2 -23.36 40.87 -29.16
CA THR A 2 -22.32 40.19 -28.36
C THR A 2 -21.63 39.17 -29.26
N THR A 3 -20.41 39.46 -29.70
CA THR A 3 -19.60 38.53 -30.48
C THR A 3 -18.97 37.51 -29.54
N THR A 4 -19.51 36.29 -29.55
CA THR A 4 -18.89 35.12 -28.92
C THR A 4 -17.58 34.81 -29.63
N SER A 5 -16.44 34.99 -28.96
CA SER A 5 -15.13 34.54 -29.43
C SER A 5 -15.14 33.00 -29.48
N ALA A 6 -14.83 32.45 -30.66
CA ALA A 6 -14.70 31.01 -30.83
C ALA A 6 -13.57 30.46 -29.94
N PRO A 7 -13.73 29.27 -29.33
CA PRO A 7 -12.66 28.65 -28.55
C PRO A 7 -11.48 28.31 -29.46
N ASN A 8 -10.28 28.70 -29.02
CA ASN A 8 -9.03 28.44 -29.73
C ASN A 8 -8.85 26.91 -29.87
N GLN A 9 -8.94 26.38 -31.09
CA GLN A 9 -8.69 24.97 -31.34
C GLN A 9 -7.20 24.68 -31.10
N ALA A 10 -6.89 23.77 -30.19
CA ALA A 10 -5.52 23.32 -29.95
C ALA A 10 -4.97 22.69 -31.23
N THR A 11 -4.00 23.35 -31.88
CA THR A 11 -3.40 22.85 -33.12
C THR A 11 -2.65 21.55 -32.81
N PRO A 12 -2.88 20.44 -33.54
CA PRO A 12 -2.14 19.21 -33.32
C PRO A 12 -0.63 19.49 -33.48
N PRO A 13 0.22 18.97 -32.58
CA PRO A 13 1.65 19.24 -32.64
C PRO A 13 2.19 18.78 -34.00
N SER A 14 2.98 19.65 -34.64
CA SER A 14 3.55 19.39 -35.96
C SER A 14 4.32 18.07 -35.96
N PRO A 15 4.30 17.29 -37.07
CA PRO A 15 4.99 16.00 -37.16
C PRO A 15 6.49 16.13 -36.82
N LEU A 16 7.10 17.28 -37.13
CA LEU A 16 8.48 17.63 -36.77
C LEU A 16 8.69 17.75 -35.25
N ARG A 17 7.79 18.41 -34.50
CA ARG A 17 7.88 18.52 -33.03
C ARG A 17 7.74 17.17 -32.35
N ARG A 18 6.86 16.29 -32.85
CA ARG A 18 6.74 14.90 -32.37
C ARG A 18 8.01 14.11 -32.66
N ALA A 19 8.55 14.19 -33.87
CA ALA A 19 9.78 13.50 -34.26
C ALA A 19 10.98 13.94 -33.41
N VAL A 20 11.20 15.25 -33.25
CA VAL A 20 12.26 15.80 -32.38
C VAL A 20 12.08 15.36 -30.93
N GLY A 21 10.85 15.37 -30.41
CA GLY A 21 10.56 14.90 -29.04
C GLY A 21 10.89 13.42 -28.84
N ILE A 22 10.54 12.56 -29.81
CA ILE A 22 10.87 11.13 -29.79
C ILE A 22 12.39 10.93 -29.89
N THR A 23 13.07 11.61 -30.82
CA THR A 23 14.53 11.52 -30.95
C THR A 23 15.25 11.93 -29.68
N LEU A 24 14.82 13.03 -29.05
CA LEU A 24 15.43 13.53 -27.81
C LEU A 24 15.16 12.56 -26.64
N ALA A 25 13.97 11.97 -26.57
CA ALA A 25 13.65 10.92 -25.59
C ALA A 25 14.49 9.65 -25.80
N VAL A 26 14.70 9.22 -27.05
CA VAL A 26 15.56 8.07 -27.38
C VAL A 26 17.01 8.35 -27.03
N ILE A 27 17.54 9.53 -27.36
CA ILE A 27 18.90 9.93 -26.99
C ILE A 27 19.05 9.94 -25.46
N ALA A 28 18.10 10.54 -24.73
CA ALA A 28 18.10 10.55 -23.27
C ALA A 28 18.08 9.12 -22.70
N ALA A 29 17.24 8.24 -23.23
CA ALA A 29 17.18 6.83 -22.81
C ALA A 29 18.50 6.09 -23.07
N LEU A 30 19.14 6.31 -24.22
CA LEU A 30 20.45 5.72 -24.54
C LEU A 30 21.55 6.23 -23.63
N VAL A 31 21.58 7.52 -23.32
CA VAL A 31 22.55 8.11 -22.38
C VAL A 31 22.38 7.50 -21.00
N VAL A 32 21.15 7.44 -20.47
CA VAL A 32 20.86 6.80 -19.19
C VAL A 32 21.28 5.33 -19.20
N ALA A 33 20.92 4.58 -20.24
CA ALA A 33 21.29 3.17 -20.37
C ALA A 33 22.80 2.95 -20.40
N PHE A 34 23.54 3.80 -21.12
CA PHE A 34 25.00 3.73 -21.19
C PHE A 34 25.64 3.98 -19.82
N PHE A 35 25.24 5.04 -19.11
CA PHE A 35 25.79 5.32 -17.77
C PHE A 35 25.41 4.25 -16.74
N THR A 36 24.18 3.72 -16.78
CA THR A 36 23.77 2.61 -15.92
C THR A 36 24.59 1.35 -16.22
N PHE A 37 24.76 0.99 -17.49
CA PHE A 37 25.57 -0.17 -17.88
C PHE A 37 27.04 0.01 -17.47
N ALA A 38 27.64 1.17 -17.75
CA ALA A 38 29.02 1.46 -17.40
C ALA A 38 29.25 1.37 -15.89
N SER A 39 28.32 1.88 -15.07
CA SER A 39 28.36 1.75 -13.61
C SER A 39 28.29 0.29 -13.17
N LEU A 40 27.29 -0.46 -13.63
CA LEU A 40 27.11 -1.87 -13.23
C LEU A 40 28.27 -2.76 -13.67
N PHE A 41 28.85 -2.48 -14.84
CA PHE A 41 30.00 -3.21 -15.36
C PHE A 41 31.29 -2.85 -14.59
N ALA A 42 31.47 -1.58 -14.22
CA ALA A 42 32.57 -1.16 -13.36
C ALA A 42 32.48 -1.81 -11.97
N ASP A 43 31.29 -1.82 -11.36
CA ASP A 43 31.03 -2.50 -10.09
C ASP A 43 31.34 -4.00 -10.21
N TRP A 44 30.87 -4.65 -11.29
CA TRP A 44 31.16 -6.06 -11.54
C TRP A 44 32.67 -6.33 -11.58
N LEU A 45 33.43 -5.58 -12.39
CA LEU A 45 34.87 -5.76 -12.53
C LEU A 45 35.61 -5.54 -11.19
N TRP A 46 35.14 -4.57 -10.40
CA TRP A 46 35.70 -4.29 -9.08
C TRP A 46 35.46 -5.42 -8.09
N TYR A 47 34.22 -5.95 -8.01
CA TYR A 47 33.90 -7.09 -7.13
C TYR A 47 34.60 -8.38 -7.56
N GLU A 48 34.73 -8.61 -8.88
CA GLU A 48 35.47 -9.75 -9.43
C GLU A 48 36.96 -9.68 -9.07
N GLN A 49 37.57 -8.49 -9.15
CA GLN A 49 38.96 -8.27 -8.75
C GLN A 49 39.20 -8.61 -7.27
N LEU A 50 38.21 -8.40 -6.41
CA LEU A 50 38.28 -8.70 -4.98
C LEU A 50 37.86 -10.14 -4.63
N GLY A 51 37.34 -10.91 -5.59
CA GLY A 51 36.82 -12.26 -5.38
C GLY A 51 35.48 -12.31 -4.63
N PHE A 52 34.69 -11.23 -4.66
CA PHE A 52 33.39 -11.10 -4.00
C PHE A 52 32.21 -10.91 -4.98
N ASP A 53 32.37 -11.31 -6.24
CA ASP A 53 31.32 -11.24 -7.28
C ASP A 53 29.99 -11.88 -6.84
N GLY A 54 30.05 -12.95 -6.03
CA GLY A 54 28.88 -13.58 -5.44
C GLY A 54 28.01 -12.65 -4.58
N VAL A 55 28.61 -11.66 -3.89
CA VAL A 55 27.87 -10.69 -3.07
C VAL A 55 27.02 -9.79 -3.96
N LEU A 56 27.60 -9.33 -5.06
CA LEU A 56 26.94 -8.45 -6.01
C LEU A 56 25.81 -9.18 -6.75
N VAL A 57 26.02 -10.43 -7.18
CA VAL A 57 24.96 -11.27 -7.75
C VAL A 57 23.82 -11.49 -6.74
N THR A 58 24.15 -11.76 -5.48
CA THR A 58 23.15 -11.92 -4.41
C THR A 58 22.35 -10.63 -4.22
N GLN A 59 23.00 -9.47 -4.19
CA GLN A 59 22.33 -8.17 -4.05
C GLN A 59 21.41 -7.87 -5.22
N TRP A 60 21.84 -8.11 -6.46
CA TRP A 60 21.02 -7.85 -7.65
C TRP A 60 19.82 -8.79 -7.72
N THR A 61 20.03 -10.08 -7.50
CA THR A 61 18.94 -11.07 -7.48
C THR A 61 17.96 -10.78 -6.35
N ALA A 62 18.44 -10.37 -5.17
CA ALA A 62 17.61 -9.98 -4.04
C ALA A 62 16.72 -8.78 -4.37
N ARG A 63 17.30 -7.72 -4.94
CA ARG A 63 16.56 -6.51 -5.35
C ARG A 63 15.49 -6.82 -6.39
N VAL A 64 15.83 -7.60 -7.42
CA VAL A 64 14.86 -8.00 -8.46
C VAL A 64 13.76 -8.88 -7.87
N ALA A 65 14.10 -9.85 -7.04
CA ALA A 65 13.11 -10.71 -6.37
C ALA A 65 12.16 -9.88 -5.50
N MET A 66 12.70 -8.98 -4.68
CA MET A 66 11.92 -8.07 -3.83
C MET A 66 11.05 -7.11 -4.65
N PHE A 67 11.54 -6.63 -5.79
CA PHE A 67 10.73 -5.84 -6.72
C PHE A 67 9.53 -6.63 -7.22
N LEU A 68 9.74 -7.87 -7.71
CA LEU A 68 8.66 -8.71 -8.22
C LEU A 68 7.65 -9.08 -7.13
N VAL A 69 8.13 -9.41 -5.93
CA VAL A 69 7.28 -9.72 -4.78
C VAL A 69 6.47 -8.49 -4.38
N GLY A 70 7.10 -7.33 -4.19
CA GLY A 70 6.41 -6.09 -3.84
C GLY A 70 5.45 -5.61 -4.92
N PHE A 71 5.78 -5.82 -6.20
CA PHE A 71 4.89 -5.55 -7.32
C PHE A 71 3.64 -6.44 -7.25
N ALA A 72 3.83 -7.76 -7.16
CA ALA A 72 2.72 -8.70 -7.13
C ALA A 72 1.86 -8.53 -5.87
N ALA A 73 2.48 -8.34 -4.70
CA ALA A 73 1.79 -8.19 -3.43
C ALA A 73 0.91 -6.94 -3.33
N MET A 74 1.17 -5.92 -4.16
CA MET A 74 0.29 -4.74 -4.29
C MET A 74 -0.66 -4.87 -5.49
N ALA A 75 -0.14 -5.20 -6.66
CA ALA A 75 -0.92 -5.24 -7.90
C ALA A 75 -2.05 -6.27 -7.83
N VAL A 76 -1.80 -7.47 -7.29
CA VAL A 76 -2.79 -8.55 -7.25
C VAL A 76 -3.98 -8.18 -6.34
N PRO A 77 -3.81 -7.78 -5.07
CA PRO A 77 -4.95 -7.37 -4.24
C PRO A 77 -5.71 -6.17 -4.79
N VAL A 78 -5.02 -5.16 -5.33
CA VAL A 78 -5.66 -3.98 -5.94
C VAL A 78 -6.47 -4.38 -7.18
N PHE A 79 -5.93 -5.24 -8.03
CA PHE A 79 -6.63 -5.78 -9.18
C PHE A 79 -7.89 -6.55 -8.76
N ILE A 80 -7.77 -7.43 -7.75
CA ILE A 80 -8.91 -8.18 -7.19
C ILE A 80 -9.96 -7.22 -6.63
N ALA A 81 -9.55 -6.18 -5.89
CA ALA A 81 -10.47 -5.18 -5.32
C ALA A 81 -11.26 -4.44 -6.42
N ILE A 82 -10.59 -4.02 -7.50
CA ILE A 82 -11.23 -3.39 -8.66
C ILE A 82 -12.19 -4.38 -9.33
N GLN A 83 -11.74 -5.61 -9.58
CA GLN A 83 -12.52 -6.63 -10.26
C GLN A 83 -13.79 -7.01 -9.47
N LEU A 84 -13.66 -7.15 -8.15
CA LEU A 84 -14.76 -7.47 -7.25
C LEU A 84 -15.78 -6.32 -7.20
N ALA A 85 -15.29 -5.09 -7.07
CA ALA A 85 -16.14 -3.90 -7.08
C ALA A 85 -16.89 -3.72 -8.41
N TYR A 86 -16.26 -4.10 -9.53
CA TYR A 86 -16.88 -4.09 -10.84
C TYR A 86 -17.91 -5.21 -11.02
N ARG A 87 -17.57 -6.45 -10.64
CA ARG A 87 -18.45 -7.61 -10.89
C ARG A 87 -19.74 -7.55 -10.09
N LEU A 88 -19.69 -6.95 -8.90
CA LEU A 88 -20.83 -6.90 -7.99
C LEU A 88 -21.72 -5.66 -8.17
N ARG A 89 -21.68 -5.05 -9.35
CA ARG A 89 -22.47 -3.86 -9.69
C ARG A 89 -23.97 -4.21 -9.75
N PRO A 90 -24.83 -3.58 -8.94
CA PRO A 90 -26.27 -3.82 -9.04
C PRO A 90 -26.78 -3.30 -10.40
N VAL A 91 -27.47 -4.16 -11.14
CA VAL A 91 -27.99 -3.93 -12.52
C VAL A 91 -29.07 -2.82 -12.60
N TYR A 92 -29.42 -2.17 -11.48
CA TYR A 92 -30.51 -1.18 -11.39
C TYR A 92 -30.20 0.23 -11.94
N ALA A 93 -29.09 0.43 -12.66
CA ALA A 93 -28.73 1.70 -13.28
C ALA A 93 -29.13 1.83 -14.76
N ARG A 94 -30.14 1.08 -15.23
CA ARG A 94 -30.57 1.06 -16.65
C ARG A 94 -31.75 1.97 -17.02
N LEU A 95 -32.19 2.90 -16.15
CA LEU A 95 -33.46 3.61 -16.38
C LEU A 95 -33.39 5.15 -16.42
N SER A 96 -32.29 5.73 -16.88
CA SER A 96 -32.29 7.14 -17.31
C SER A 96 -31.53 7.29 -18.62
N SER A 97 -32.26 7.53 -19.69
CA SER A 97 -31.85 7.68 -21.10
C SER A 97 -30.93 8.87 -21.41
N GLN A 98 -30.26 9.43 -20.39
CA GLN A 98 -29.26 10.49 -20.53
C GLN A 98 -27.81 10.02 -20.26
N LEU A 99 -27.59 8.75 -19.86
CA LEU A 99 -26.26 8.22 -19.54
C LEU A 99 -25.59 7.42 -20.66
N ASP A 100 -26.28 7.15 -21.78
CA ASP A 100 -25.76 6.29 -22.85
C ASP A 100 -24.55 6.92 -23.58
N HIS A 101 -24.48 8.26 -23.65
CA HIS A 101 -23.34 8.96 -24.28
C HIS A 101 -22.09 9.07 -23.39
N TYR A 102 -22.21 8.89 -22.07
CA TYR A 102 -21.07 8.87 -21.14
C TYR A 102 -20.40 7.48 -21.07
N GLN A 103 -21.11 6.40 -21.42
CA GLN A 103 -20.58 5.04 -21.32
C GLN A 103 -19.55 4.73 -22.42
N GLU A 104 -19.73 5.25 -23.64
CA GLU A 104 -18.82 5.01 -24.77
C GLU A 104 -17.42 5.65 -24.60
N VAL A 105 -17.32 6.77 -23.86
CA VAL A 105 -16.04 7.45 -23.56
C VAL A 105 -15.32 6.82 -22.36
N VAL A 106 -16.07 6.22 -21.43
CA VAL A 106 -15.52 5.61 -20.20
C VAL A 106 -14.97 4.20 -20.46
N GLU A 107 -15.41 3.55 -21.53
CA GLU A 107 -15.09 2.15 -21.80
C GLU A 107 -13.61 1.84 -22.17
N PRO A 108 -12.90 2.69 -22.94
CA PRO A 108 -11.45 2.58 -23.10
C PRO A 108 -10.70 2.93 -21.80
N LEU A 109 -11.15 3.96 -21.09
CA LEU A 109 -10.57 4.39 -19.81
C LEU A 109 -10.72 3.31 -18.73
N ARG A 110 -11.76 2.47 -18.82
CA ARG A 110 -12.00 1.32 -17.94
C ARG A 110 -10.90 0.27 -18.03
N ARG A 111 -10.53 -0.17 -19.24
CA ARG A 111 -9.44 -1.17 -19.39
C ARG A 111 -8.11 -0.58 -18.96
N LEU A 112 -7.88 0.70 -19.27
CA LEU A 112 -6.67 1.39 -18.83
C LEU A 112 -6.62 1.54 -17.31
N ALA A 113 -7.73 1.85 -16.63
CA ALA A 113 -7.77 1.94 -15.17
C ALA A 113 -7.63 0.57 -14.50
N MET A 114 -8.27 -0.47 -15.05
CA MET A 114 -8.25 -1.82 -14.47
C MET A 114 -6.86 -2.45 -14.45
N TRP A 115 -6.03 -2.17 -15.45
CA TRP A 115 -4.64 -2.64 -15.50
C TRP A 115 -3.64 -1.58 -15.05
N GLY A 116 -3.88 -0.33 -15.41
CA GLY A 116 -2.99 0.79 -15.11
C GLY A 116 -2.89 1.11 -13.63
N ILE A 117 -4.00 1.09 -12.87
CA ILE A 117 -3.96 1.38 -11.43
C ILE A 117 -3.14 0.30 -10.67
N PRO A 118 -3.40 -1.01 -10.83
CA PRO A 118 -2.57 -2.05 -10.22
C PRO A 118 -1.10 -2.00 -10.63
N VAL A 119 -0.82 -1.80 -11.93
CA VAL A 119 0.57 -1.74 -12.42
C VAL A 119 1.28 -0.51 -11.87
N PHE A 120 0.61 0.64 -11.82
CA PHE A 120 1.16 1.87 -11.27
C PHE A 120 1.53 1.69 -9.79
N PHE A 121 0.57 1.32 -8.94
CA PHE A 121 0.85 1.12 -7.51
C PHE A 121 1.82 -0.04 -7.26
N GLY A 122 1.71 -1.12 -8.05
CA GLY A 122 2.62 -2.25 -8.04
C GLY A 122 4.06 -1.85 -8.36
N PHE A 123 4.28 -0.98 -9.34
CA PHE A 123 5.63 -0.53 -9.70
C PHE A 123 6.29 0.23 -8.55
N PHE A 124 5.58 1.18 -7.94
CA PHE A 124 6.10 1.95 -6.80
C PHE A 124 6.30 1.07 -5.56
N SER A 125 5.39 0.14 -5.29
CA SER A 125 5.51 -0.78 -4.16
C SER A 125 6.64 -1.79 -4.37
N GLY A 126 6.84 -2.28 -5.58
CA GLY A 126 7.98 -3.12 -5.96
C GLY A 126 9.30 -2.39 -5.77
N PHE A 127 9.37 -1.13 -6.22
CA PHE A 127 10.57 -0.30 -6.00
C PHE A 127 10.84 -0.08 -4.51
N ALA A 128 9.82 0.25 -3.72
CA ALA A 128 9.95 0.40 -2.27
C ALA A 128 10.38 -0.91 -1.58
N ALA A 129 9.82 -2.05 -1.97
CA ALA A 129 10.21 -3.36 -1.46
C ALA A 129 11.66 -3.73 -1.84
N SER A 130 12.07 -3.41 -3.07
CA SER A 130 13.45 -3.61 -3.53
C SER A 130 14.47 -2.82 -2.71
N ALA A 131 14.10 -1.67 -2.14
CA ALA A 131 14.99 -0.91 -1.26
C ALA A 131 15.25 -1.66 0.06
N GLN A 132 14.29 -2.45 0.54
CA GLN A 132 14.37 -3.20 1.79
C GLN A 132 14.84 -4.65 1.65
N TRP A 133 15.61 -4.92 0.60
CA TRP A 133 16.18 -6.24 0.35
C TRP A 133 17.09 -6.71 1.50
N GLU A 134 17.85 -5.81 2.13
CA GLU A 134 18.76 -6.12 3.25
C GLU A 134 17.99 -6.68 4.44
N THR A 135 16.87 -6.05 4.82
CA THR A 135 16.04 -6.51 5.94
C THR A 135 15.55 -7.95 5.74
N VAL A 136 15.13 -8.30 4.51
CA VAL A 136 14.66 -9.64 4.19
C VAL A 136 15.80 -10.66 4.17
N TRP A 137 16.93 -10.31 3.55
CA TRP A 137 18.08 -11.20 3.48
C TRP A 137 18.74 -11.43 4.85
N LEU A 138 18.79 -10.41 5.69
CA LEU A 138 19.26 -10.53 7.08
C LEU A 138 18.34 -11.44 7.89
N TRP A 139 17.02 -11.35 7.71
CA TRP A 139 16.10 -12.28 8.36
C TRP A 139 16.27 -13.72 7.90
N PHE A 140 16.48 -13.96 6.60
CA PHE A 140 16.73 -15.31 6.09
C PHE A 140 18.04 -15.92 6.62
N ASN A 141 19.07 -15.09 6.80
CA ASN A 141 20.39 -15.50 7.29
C ASN A 141 20.61 -15.18 8.77
N ARG A 142 19.52 -15.01 9.54
CA ARG A 142 19.59 -14.66 10.96
C ARG A 142 20.31 -15.74 11.77
N VAL A 143 21.06 -15.30 12.77
CA VAL A 143 21.78 -16.16 13.71
C VAL A 143 21.35 -15.77 15.13
N PRO A 144 21.04 -16.73 16.02
CA PRO A 144 20.73 -16.43 17.41
C PRO A 144 21.93 -15.81 18.11
N THR A 145 21.67 -14.79 18.93
CA THR A 145 22.72 -14.09 19.69
C THR A 145 23.01 -14.85 20.98
N GLY A 146 22.00 -15.51 21.55
CA GLY A 146 22.11 -16.27 22.81
C GLY A 146 21.87 -15.42 24.07
N ASP A 147 21.55 -14.14 23.89
CA ASP A 147 21.29 -13.19 24.96
C ASP A 147 19.82 -12.75 24.92
N ALA A 148 19.05 -13.18 25.91
CA ALA A 148 17.63 -12.87 26.03
C ALA A 148 17.39 -11.53 26.73
N ASP A 149 16.40 -10.79 26.25
CA ASP A 149 16.01 -9.52 26.85
C ASP A 149 15.30 -9.75 28.21
N PRO A 150 15.56 -8.91 29.23
CA PRO A 150 14.96 -9.11 30.55
C PRO A 150 13.45 -8.84 30.64
N GLN A 151 12.84 -8.19 29.66
CA GLN A 151 11.47 -7.68 29.73
C GLN A 151 10.46 -8.65 29.11
N PHE A 152 10.77 -9.21 27.93
CA PHE A 152 9.94 -10.14 27.18
C PHE A 152 10.56 -11.54 27.08
N GLY A 153 11.83 -11.73 27.44
CA GLY A 153 12.51 -13.01 27.40
C GLY A 153 12.81 -13.52 25.99
N LEU A 154 12.88 -12.62 25.01
CA LEU A 154 13.17 -12.91 23.61
C LEU A 154 14.67 -12.73 23.35
N ASP A 155 15.25 -13.57 22.48
CA ASP A 155 16.65 -13.41 22.06
C ASP A 155 16.84 -12.08 21.33
N THR A 156 18.00 -11.44 21.54
CA THR A 156 18.31 -10.14 20.93
C THR A 156 18.25 -10.21 19.39
N SER A 157 18.48 -11.39 18.80
CA SER A 157 18.33 -11.64 17.37
C SER A 157 16.91 -11.33 16.84
N PHE A 158 15.87 -11.45 17.68
CA PHE A 158 14.50 -11.07 17.33
C PHE A 158 14.42 -9.58 16.99
N TYR A 159 15.02 -8.72 17.81
CA TYR A 159 14.97 -7.27 17.64
C TYR A 159 15.82 -6.79 16.45
N LEU A 160 16.93 -7.49 16.17
CA LEU A 160 17.84 -7.14 15.08
C LEU A 160 17.33 -7.59 13.71
N PHE A 161 16.75 -8.79 13.60
CA PHE A 161 16.45 -9.41 12.31
C PHE A 161 14.94 -9.60 12.04
N GLU A 162 14.16 -9.95 13.05
CA GLU A 162 12.74 -10.30 12.87
C GLU A 162 11.82 -9.10 12.98
N LEU A 163 12.01 -8.29 14.01
CA LEU A 163 11.14 -7.15 14.29
C LEU A 163 11.14 -6.12 13.14
N PRO A 164 12.28 -5.77 12.50
CA PRO A 164 12.29 -4.88 11.35
C PRO A 164 11.54 -5.48 10.14
N LEU A 165 11.67 -6.80 9.91
CA LEU A 165 10.92 -7.50 8.87
C LEU A 165 9.42 -7.45 9.13
N TYR A 166 8.97 -7.90 10.31
CA TYR A 166 7.55 -7.95 10.65
C TYR A 166 6.93 -6.55 10.59
N SER A 167 7.63 -5.53 11.07
CA SER A 167 7.20 -4.14 10.98
C SER A 167 7.06 -3.66 9.54
N SER A 168 8.03 -4.00 8.67
CA SER A 168 8.01 -3.66 7.25
C SER A 168 6.88 -4.36 6.51
N VAL A 169 6.64 -5.65 6.80
CA VAL A 169 5.55 -6.43 6.21
C VAL A 169 4.19 -5.89 6.63
N LEU A 170 4.01 -5.53 7.91
CA LEU A 170 2.76 -4.94 8.38
C LEU A 170 2.52 -3.54 7.80
N GLY A 171 3.55 -2.70 7.73
CA GLY A 171 3.47 -1.39 7.07
C GLY A 171 3.09 -1.53 5.59
N PHE A 172 3.69 -2.49 4.89
CA PHE A 172 3.36 -2.81 3.50
C PHE A 172 1.92 -3.31 3.35
N ALA A 173 1.50 -4.28 4.17
CA ALA A 173 0.13 -4.80 4.16
C ALA A 173 -0.91 -3.70 4.44
N SER A 174 -0.61 -2.80 5.37
CA SER A 174 -1.43 -1.63 5.69
C SER A 174 -1.58 -0.71 4.48
N ALA A 175 -0.47 -0.41 3.78
CA ALA A 175 -0.51 0.38 2.55
C ALA A 175 -1.34 -0.28 1.44
N VAL A 176 -1.17 -1.60 1.22
CA VAL A 176 -1.96 -2.36 0.24
C VAL A 176 -3.46 -2.27 0.54
N LEU A 177 -3.85 -2.48 1.79
CA LEU A 177 -5.25 -2.42 2.22
C LEU A 177 -5.83 -1.01 2.08
N LEU A 178 -5.06 0.02 2.45
CA LEU A 178 -5.47 1.41 2.29
C LEU A 178 -5.71 1.75 0.82
N VAL A 179 -4.80 1.38 -0.09
CA VAL A 179 -4.99 1.55 -1.54
C VAL A 179 -6.23 0.78 -2.02
N CYS A 180 -6.43 -0.46 -1.57
CA CYS A 180 -7.61 -1.25 -1.91
C CYS A 180 -8.91 -0.57 -1.45
N ILE A 181 -8.94 0.00 -0.24
CA ILE A 181 -10.09 0.75 0.29
C ILE A 181 -10.37 1.98 -0.58
N LEU A 182 -9.34 2.79 -0.87
CA LEU A 182 -9.47 4.01 -1.68
C LEU A 182 -9.96 3.70 -3.09
N VAL A 183 -9.38 2.70 -3.75
CA VAL A 183 -9.76 2.31 -5.10
C VAL A 183 -11.17 1.72 -5.11
N THR A 184 -11.52 0.88 -4.14
CA THR A 184 -12.89 0.34 -4.01
C THR A 184 -13.90 1.46 -3.79
N ALA A 185 -13.59 2.44 -2.95
CA ALA A 185 -14.45 3.59 -2.69
C ALA A 185 -14.62 4.47 -3.95
N LEU A 186 -13.52 4.73 -4.67
CA LEU A 186 -13.54 5.48 -5.93
C LEU A 186 -14.40 4.78 -6.98
N VAL A 187 -14.22 3.46 -7.16
CA VAL A 187 -15.04 2.64 -8.07
C VAL A 187 -16.50 2.70 -7.63
N ALA A 188 -16.80 2.51 -6.34
CA ALA A 188 -18.17 2.57 -5.83
C ALA A 188 -18.83 3.95 -6.07
N TYR A 189 -18.06 5.04 -5.95
CA TYR A 189 -18.51 6.40 -6.22
C TYR A 189 -18.77 6.64 -7.71
N LEU A 190 -17.79 6.38 -8.58
CA LEU A 190 -17.88 6.61 -10.04
C LEU A 190 -19.04 5.82 -10.67
N TYR A 191 -19.29 4.63 -10.17
CA TYR A 191 -20.34 3.76 -10.67
C TYR A 191 -21.71 3.97 -9.98
N GLY A 192 -21.87 5.02 -9.16
CA GLY A 192 -23.17 5.38 -8.57
C GLY A 192 -23.71 4.38 -7.56
N ALA A 193 -22.85 3.51 -7.01
CA ALA A 193 -23.18 2.61 -5.90
C ALA A 193 -23.25 3.35 -4.56
N VAL A 194 -22.74 4.58 -4.52
CA VAL A 194 -22.93 5.57 -3.45
C VAL A 194 -23.68 6.76 -4.04
N ARG A 195 -24.97 6.90 -3.72
CA ARG A 195 -25.73 8.12 -4.04
C ARG A 195 -25.85 8.96 -2.79
N VAL A 196 -25.31 10.18 -2.85
CA VAL A 196 -25.51 11.20 -1.81
C VAL A 196 -26.77 11.97 -2.19
N GLY A 197 -27.93 11.47 -1.76
CA GLY A 197 -29.19 12.24 -1.85
C GLY A 197 -29.26 13.29 -0.74
N GLN A 198 -30.25 14.20 -0.80
CA GLN A 198 -30.43 15.30 0.17
C GLN A 198 -30.56 14.87 1.65
N ARG A 199 -30.74 13.58 1.98
CA ARG A 199 -30.84 13.11 3.37
C ARG A 199 -30.52 11.64 3.66
N GLU A 200 -30.17 10.82 2.66
CA GLU A 200 -29.83 9.40 2.85
C GLU A 200 -28.65 8.97 1.98
N LEU A 201 -27.56 8.52 2.62
CA LEU A 201 -26.45 7.82 1.96
C LEU A 201 -26.89 6.38 1.67
N ARG A 202 -27.33 6.11 0.42
CA ARG A 202 -27.67 4.76 -0.02
C ARG A 202 -26.44 4.12 -0.66
N ILE A 203 -25.75 3.29 0.12
CA ILE A 203 -24.64 2.45 -0.32
C ILE A 203 -25.20 1.07 -0.70
N SER A 204 -24.89 0.59 -1.90
CA SER A 204 -25.27 -0.75 -2.35
C SER A 204 -24.79 -1.85 -1.38
N LYS A 205 -25.55 -2.94 -1.22
CA LYS A 205 -25.21 -4.05 -0.32
C LYS A 205 -23.80 -4.60 -0.62
N SER A 206 -23.42 -4.69 -1.89
CA SER A 206 -22.13 -5.24 -2.25
C SER A 206 -20.95 -4.33 -1.94
N ALA A 207 -21.02 -3.05 -2.33
CA ALA A 207 -19.98 -2.08 -2.00
C ALA A 207 -19.80 -1.96 -0.49
N ARG A 208 -20.92 -2.07 0.26
CA ARG A 208 -20.93 -2.11 1.71
C ARG A 208 -20.12 -3.28 2.28
N ILE A 209 -20.39 -4.50 1.80
CA ILE A 209 -19.70 -5.71 2.27
C ILE A 209 -18.20 -5.60 1.97
N GLN A 210 -17.84 -5.23 0.73
CA GLN A 210 -16.44 -5.15 0.32
C GLN A 210 -15.66 -4.11 1.14
N LEU A 211 -16.21 -2.90 1.33
CA LEU A 211 -15.57 -1.86 2.14
C LEU A 211 -15.47 -2.27 3.61
N ALA A 212 -16.50 -2.91 4.16
CA ALA A 212 -16.47 -3.39 5.55
C ALA A 212 -15.43 -4.49 5.76
N VAL A 213 -15.29 -5.44 4.82
CA VAL A 213 -14.26 -6.48 4.88
C VAL A 213 -12.86 -5.89 4.77
N LEU A 214 -12.63 -4.96 3.82
CA LEU A 214 -11.33 -4.31 3.67
C LEU A 214 -10.96 -3.47 4.90
N ALA A 215 -11.91 -2.71 5.47
CA ALA A 215 -11.69 -1.95 6.69
C ALA A 215 -11.43 -2.85 7.91
N GLY A 216 -12.15 -3.97 8.04
CA GLY A 216 -11.91 -4.97 9.08
C GLY A 216 -10.51 -5.58 8.97
N LEU A 217 -10.08 -5.95 7.75
CA LEU A 217 -8.73 -6.47 7.51
C LEU A 217 -7.65 -5.43 7.81
N TYR A 218 -7.88 -4.16 7.44
CA TYR A 218 -6.98 -3.06 7.77
C TYR A 218 -6.82 -2.90 9.28
N LEU A 219 -7.91 -2.88 10.04
CA LEU A 219 -7.82 -2.78 11.50
C LEU A 219 -7.23 -4.03 12.16
N ALA A 220 -7.41 -5.22 11.57
CA ALA A 220 -6.72 -6.41 12.04
C ALA A 220 -5.19 -6.27 11.88
N VAL A 221 -4.71 -5.74 10.75
CA VAL A 221 -3.29 -5.44 10.55
C VAL A 221 -2.80 -4.39 11.56
N GLN A 222 -3.58 -3.34 11.81
CA GLN A 222 -3.23 -2.33 12.81
C GLN A 222 -3.18 -2.90 14.23
N ALA A 223 -4.07 -3.82 14.58
CA ALA A 223 -4.05 -4.49 15.87
C ALA A 223 -2.74 -5.27 16.09
N VAL A 224 -2.29 -6.01 15.07
CA VAL A 224 -1.00 -6.73 15.12
C VAL A 224 0.16 -5.73 15.14
N SER A 225 0.05 -4.58 14.46
CA SER A 225 1.09 -3.54 14.49
C SER A 225 1.26 -2.98 15.89
N LEU A 226 0.15 -2.61 16.55
CA LEU A 226 0.16 -2.11 17.93
C LEU A 226 0.70 -3.15 18.91
N TRP A 227 0.44 -4.44 18.66
CA TRP A 227 1.05 -5.50 19.45
C TRP A 227 2.57 -5.54 19.25
N LEU A 228 3.06 -5.42 18.02
CA LEU A 228 4.50 -5.37 17.73
C LEU A 228 5.19 -4.11 18.25
N ASP A 229 4.49 -2.98 18.30
CA ASP A 229 5.02 -1.71 18.82
C ASP A 229 5.45 -1.82 20.29
N ARG A 230 4.88 -2.78 21.04
CA ARG A 230 5.33 -3.11 22.40
C ARG A 230 6.77 -3.61 22.46
N TYR A 231 7.24 -4.30 21.43
CA TYR A 231 8.63 -4.76 21.39
C TYR A 231 9.57 -3.63 20.96
N LYS A 232 9.08 -2.70 20.14
CA LYS A 232 9.87 -1.53 19.70
C LYS A 232 10.25 -0.58 20.84
N THR A 233 9.53 -0.60 21.97
CA THR A 233 9.88 0.21 23.14
C THR A 233 11.24 -0.20 23.75
N LEU A 234 11.77 -1.38 23.44
CA LEU A 234 13.14 -1.74 23.83
C LEU A 234 14.22 -1.18 22.91
N LEU A 235 13.82 -0.64 21.76
CA LEU A 235 14.71 0.00 20.79
C LEU A 235 14.59 1.53 20.81
N SER A 236 13.72 2.09 21.66
CA SER A 236 13.54 3.54 21.73
C SER A 236 14.74 4.22 22.38
N GLU A 237 15.21 5.27 21.72
CA GLU A 237 16.22 6.18 22.28
C GLU A 237 15.52 7.16 23.25
N GLY A 238 15.70 6.94 24.54
CA GLY A 238 15.23 7.87 25.58
C GLY A 238 16.25 8.99 25.83
N GLU A 239 15.83 10.00 26.60
CA GLU A 239 16.69 11.15 26.93
C GLU A 239 17.96 10.78 27.72
N ARG A 240 17.91 9.67 28.48
CA ARG A 240 19.00 9.23 29.37
C ARG A 240 19.53 7.84 29.08
N ILE A 241 18.68 6.93 28.62
CA ILE A 241 19.01 5.54 28.34
C ILE A 241 18.33 5.11 27.05
N THR A 242 19.02 4.28 26.27
CA THR A 242 18.42 3.55 25.15
C THR A 242 17.76 2.29 25.69
N GLY A 243 16.51 2.07 25.34
CA GLY A 243 15.69 0.96 25.83
C GLY A 243 14.51 1.40 26.70
N ALA A 244 13.68 0.43 27.07
CA ALA A 244 12.42 0.71 27.77
C ALA A 244 12.68 1.24 29.19
N GLY A 245 12.22 2.47 29.44
CA GLY A 245 12.25 3.09 30.77
C GLY A 245 11.14 2.58 31.69
N TYR A 246 11.15 3.04 32.95
CA TYR A 246 10.10 2.68 33.92
C TYR A 246 8.69 3.06 33.45
N THR A 247 8.55 4.22 32.80
CA THR A 247 7.29 4.68 32.23
C THR A 247 6.84 3.79 31.07
N ASP A 248 7.77 3.33 30.25
CA ASP A 248 7.44 2.52 29.08
C ASP A 248 6.93 1.15 29.52
N VAL A 249 7.64 0.54 30.48
CA VAL A 249 7.28 -0.76 31.05
C VAL A 249 5.93 -0.72 31.76
N ASN A 250 5.66 0.31 32.55
CA ASN A 250 4.47 0.34 33.41
C ASN A 250 3.25 1.08 32.80
N ALA A 251 3.44 1.92 31.78
CA ALA A 251 2.35 2.67 31.16
C ALA A 251 2.20 2.38 29.66
N ILE A 252 3.29 2.48 28.88
CA ILE A 252 3.20 2.39 27.42
C ILE A 252 2.91 0.96 26.96
N ILE A 253 3.67 -0.04 27.43
CA ILE A 253 3.50 -1.44 27.03
C ILE A 253 2.09 -1.95 27.40
N PRO A 254 1.55 -1.71 28.62
CA PRO A 254 0.16 -2.03 28.93
C PRO A 254 -0.85 -1.26 28.07
N GLY A 255 -0.62 0.04 27.83
CA GLY A 255 -1.49 0.86 26.98
C GLY A 255 -1.60 0.33 25.55
N LEU A 256 -0.47 0.00 24.92
CA LEU A 256 -0.41 -0.63 23.60
C LEU A 256 -1.11 -1.99 23.58
N THR A 257 -1.00 -2.77 24.68
CA THR A 257 -1.71 -4.04 24.81
C THR A 257 -3.22 -3.83 24.79
N ILE A 258 -3.73 -2.89 25.58
CA ILE A 258 -5.17 -2.56 25.61
C ILE A 258 -5.63 -2.07 24.24
N LEU A 259 -4.88 -1.14 23.63
CA LEU A 259 -5.23 -0.58 22.32
C LEU A 259 -5.25 -1.65 21.22
N SER A 260 -4.31 -2.59 21.25
CA SER A 260 -4.28 -3.72 20.32
C SER A 260 -5.53 -4.61 20.46
N ILE A 261 -5.95 -4.91 21.69
CA ILE A 261 -7.16 -5.70 21.96
C ILE A 261 -8.40 -4.96 21.47
N VAL A 262 -8.50 -3.65 21.76
CA VAL A 262 -9.60 -2.82 21.26
C VAL A 262 -9.61 -2.81 19.73
N ALA A 263 -8.45 -2.68 19.07
CA ALA A 263 -8.33 -2.74 17.61
C ALA A 263 -8.85 -4.06 17.03
N VAL A 264 -8.55 -5.21 17.66
CA VAL A 264 -9.13 -6.51 17.29
C VAL A 264 -10.66 -6.49 17.41
N LEU A 265 -11.20 -5.95 18.49
CA LEU A 265 -12.66 -5.84 18.67
C LEU A 265 -13.31 -4.97 17.59
N VAL A 266 -12.69 -3.84 17.23
CA VAL A 266 -13.19 -2.98 16.14
C VAL A 266 -13.12 -3.71 14.80
N ALA A 267 -12.04 -4.45 14.52
CA ALA A 267 -11.93 -5.27 13.31
C ALA A 267 -13.07 -6.31 13.21
N VAL A 268 -13.39 -7.00 14.31
CA VAL A 268 -14.52 -7.94 14.39
C VAL A 268 -15.85 -7.23 14.12
N LEU A 269 -16.07 -6.03 14.67
CA LEU A 269 -17.29 -5.25 14.42
C LEU A 269 -17.46 -4.88 12.94
N PHE A 270 -16.37 -4.62 12.21
CA PHE A 270 -16.42 -4.40 10.76
C PHE A 270 -16.84 -5.66 9.99
N PHE A 271 -16.31 -6.83 10.35
CA PHE A 271 -16.73 -8.10 9.74
C PHE A 271 -18.21 -8.41 10.02
N VAL A 272 -18.67 -8.18 11.25
CA VAL A 272 -20.10 -8.30 11.62
C VAL A 272 -20.95 -7.30 10.83
N THR A 273 -20.45 -6.09 10.61
CA THR A 273 -21.15 -5.05 9.84
C THR A 273 -21.23 -5.38 8.36
N ALA A 274 -20.28 -6.13 7.81
CA ALA A 274 -20.39 -6.66 6.46
C ALA A 274 -21.66 -7.52 6.31
N ILE A 275 -22.06 -8.26 7.35
CA ILE A 275 -23.25 -9.12 7.34
C ILE A 275 -24.53 -8.33 7.68
N ILE A 276 -24.51 -7.56 8.78
CA ILE A 276 -25.71 -6.90 9.35
C ILE A 276 -26.02 -5.56 8.65
N GLY A 277 -25.01 -4.90 8.10
CA GLY A 277 -25.16 -3.66 7.33
C GLY A 277 -25.37 -2.38 8.14
N ARG A 278 -25.13 -2.38 9.47
CA ARG A 278 -25.27 -1.22 10.38
C ARG A 278 -23.92 -0.55 10.68
N TRP A 279 -23.60 0.56 10.00
CA TRP A 279 -22.29 1.26 10.10
C TRP A 279 -22.06 2.10 11.35
N ARG A 280 -23.11 2.38 12.14
CA ARG A 280 -22.98 3.27 13.30
C ARG A 280 -21.99 2.73 14.34
N PHE A 281 -22.06 1.43 14.63
CA PHE A 281 -21.24 0.83 15.69
C PHE A 281 -19.74 0.77 15.35
N PRO A 282 -19.31 0.30 14.16
CA PRO A 282 -17.89 0.29 13.82
C PRO A 282 -17.28 1.69 13.72
N LEU A 283 -18.02 2.66 13.19
CA LEU A 283 -17.50 4.03 13.03
C LEU A 283 -17.28 4.71 14.38
N ILE A 284 -18.22 4.56 15.33
CA ILE A 284 -18.06 5.07 16.69
C ILE A 284 -16.89 4.38 17.38
N ALA A 285 -16.78 3.06 17.26
CA ALA A 285 -15.69 2.29 17.87
C ALA A 285 -14.32 2.66 17.28
N THR A 286 -14.24 2.91 15.98
CA THR A 286 -13.01 3.40 15.32
C THR A 286 -12.65 4.81 15.78
N GLY A 287 -13.64 5.71 15.86
CA GLY A 287 -13.42 7.06 16.36
C GLY A 287 -12.91 7.06 17.81
N LEU A 288 -13.50 6.23 18.67
CA LEU A 288 -13.05 6.05 20.04
C LEU A 288 -11.61 5.51 20.11
N LEU A 289 -11.27 4.54 19.27
CA LEU A 289 -9.91 4.01 19.18
C LEU A 289 -8.90 5.09 18.78
N ILE A 290 -9.21 5.89 17.76
CA ILE A 290 -8.32 6.98 17.30
C ILE A 290 -8.11 8.00 18.42
N VAL A 291 -9.19 8.42 19.10
CA VAL A 291 -9.10 9.36 20.22
C VAL A 291 -8.31 8.78 21.39
N SER A 292 -8.47 7.49 21.68
CA SER A 292 -7.72 6.80 22.73
C SER A 292 -6.24 6.58 22.38
N SER A 293 -5.88 6.67 21.11
CA SER A 293 -4.50 6.49 20.62
C SER A 293 -3.71 7.79 20.53
N LEU A 294 -4.39 8.94 20.64
CA LEU A 294 -3.80 10.28 20.62
C LEU A 294 -3.43 10.72 22.04
#